data_AF-A0A0N4XP27-F1
#
_entry.id   AF-A0A0N4XP27-F1
#
_cell.length_a   1.000
_cell.length_b   1.000
_cell.length_c   1.000
_cell.angle_alpha   90.00
_cell.angle_beta   90.00
_cell.angle_gamma   90.00
#
_symmetry.space_group_name_H-M   'P 1'
#
loop_
_entity.id
_entity.type
_entity.pdbx_description
1 polymer ?
#
loop_
_entity_poly.entity_id
_entity_poly.type
_entity_poly.pdbx_seq_one_letter_code
_entity_poly.pdbx_strand_id
1 'polypeptide(L)'
;MSKTKNNKERQSEKTKSDLRKEISRIEDRLAEIRAMLNSATLPFRVFTKYSRMREEESYLRCAFCHAKGEHYSDSCPKFRTVQERKERVRCRFCLDVLHSSRQCKSKPKMCTHCPSYDHHTALCERPEERGKLQKEYDDLSRQLKALYVEHNDM
;
A
#
# COMPACT_ATOMS: atom_id res chain seq x y z
N MET A 1 -20.43 -52.92 -15.29
CA MET A 1 -20.45 -51.45 -15.54
C MET A 1 -20.34 -50.62 -14.24
N SER A 2 -19.58 -51.08 -13.23
CA SER A 2 -19.73 -50.58 -11.85
C SER A 2 -18.50 -49.84 -11.28
N LYS A 3 -17.37 -49.78 -12.00
CA LYS A 3 -16.13 -49.14 -11.52
C LYS A 3 -16.07 -47.62 -11.78
N THR A 4 -16.81 -47.12 -12.75
CA THR A 4 -16.72 -45.71 -13.22
C THR A 4 -17.51 -44.72 -12.35
N LYS A 5 -18.57 -45.16 -11.67
CA LYS A 5 -19.38 -44.29 -10.78
C LYS A 5 -18.63 -43.93 -9.49
N ASN A 6 -17.95 -44.90 -8.88
CA ASN A 6 -17.21 -44.76 -7.64
C ASN A 6 -15.97 -43.81 -7.78
N ASN A 7 -15.39 -43.72 -8.98
CA ASN A 7 -14.25 -42.84 -9.23
C ASN A 7 -14.66 -41.37 -9.39
N LYS A 8 -15.81 -41.09 -10.03
CA LYS A 8 -16.35 -39.73 -10.17
C LYS A 8 -16.76 -39.12 -8.83
N GLU A 9 -17.39 -39.91 -7.96
CA GLU A 9 -17.80 -39.46 -6.60
C GLU A 9 -16.58 -39.07 -5.75
N ARG A 10 -15.58 -39.95 -5.67
CA ARG A 10 -14.30 -39.69 -4.97
C ARG A 10 -13.56 -38.47 -5.51
N GLN A 11 -13.63 -38.25 -6.82
CA GLN A 11 -13.00 -37.10 -7.46
C GLN A 11 -13.74 -35.79 -7.13
N SER A 12 -15.08 -35.81 -7.08
CA SER A 12 -15.86 -34.63 -6.65
C SER A 12 -15.66 -34.29 -5.17
N GLU A 13 -15.58 -35.29 -4.29
CA GLU A 13 -15.34 -35.09 -2.86
C GLU A 13 -13.95 -34.51 -2.58
N LYS A 14 -12.95 -34.98 -3.31
CA LYS A 14 -11.58 -34.43 -3.24
C LYS A 14 -11.56 -32.96 -3.67
N THR A 15 -12.22 -32.62 -4.78
CA THR A 15 -12.32 -31.23 -5.26
C THR A 15 -13.06 -30.34 -4.25
N LYS A 16 -14.17 -30.80 -3.65
CA LYS A 16 -14.87 -30.06 -2.58
C LYS A 16 -13.98 -29.88 -1.33
N SER A 17 -13.19 -30.90 -0.96
CA SER A 17 -12.23 -30.80 0.15
C SER A 17 -11.13 -29.77 -0.12
N ASP A 18 -10.57 -29.76 -1.33
CA ASP A 18 -9.50 -28.85 -1.72
C ASP A 18 -10.00 -27.39 -1.79
N LEU A 19 -11.21 -27.16 -2.32
CA LEU A 19 -11.85 -25.84 -2.31
C LEU A 19 -12.08 -25.31 -0.89
N ARG A 20 -12.55 -26.14 0.04
CA ARG A 20 -12.73 -25.74 1.45
C ARG A 20 -11.41 -25.34 2.11
N LYS A 21 -10.32 -26.05 1.82
CA LYS A 21 -8.99 -25.69 2.31
C LYS A 21 -8.50 -24.37 1.75
N GLU A 22 -8.79 -24.09 0.48
CA GLU A 22 -8.40 -22.82 -0.15
C GLU A 22 -9.19 -21.64 0.42
N ILE A 23 -10.51 -21.79 0.59
CA ILE A 23 -11.37 -20.82 1.28
C ILE A 23 -10.81 -20.49 2.67
N SER A 24 -10.54 -21.52 3.48
CA SER A 24 -9.98 -21.34 4.83
C SER A 24 -8.65 -20.56 4.80
N ARG A 25 -7.74 -20.90 3.88
CA ARG A 25 -6.45 -20.18 3.76
C ARG A 25 -6.63 -18.72 3.40
N ILE A 26 -7.55 -18.40 2.49
CA ILE A 26 -7.83 -17.02 2.10
C ILE A 26 -8.46 -16.26 3.26
N GLU A 27 -9.37 -16.87 4.01
CA GLU A 27 -9.99 -16.27 5.20
C GLU A 27 -8.96 -15.95 6.28
N ASP A 28 -8.07 -16.88 6.58
CA ASP A 28 -6.97 -16.68 7.53
C ASP A 28 -6.09 -15.50 7.10
N ARG A 29 -5.71 -15.46 5.82
CA ARG A 29 -4.88 -14.36 5.28
C ARG A 29 -5.61 -13.01 5.31
N LEU A 30 -6.91 -12.98 5.01
CA LEU A 30 -7.71 -11.76 5.12
C LEU A 30 -7.79 -11.26 6.57
N ALA A 31 -7.91 -12.18 7.55
CA ALA A 31 -7.91 -11.84 8.96
C ALA A 31 -6.57 -11.22 9.39
N GLU A 32 -5.45 -11.81 8.97
CA GLU A 32 -4.10 -11.27 9.20
C GLU A 32 -3.95 -9.86 8.63
N ILE A 33 -4.28 -9.67 7.34
CA ILE A 33 -4.14 -8.36 6.69
C ILE A 33 -5.05 -7.33 7.36
N ARG A 34 -6.28 -7.71 7.71
CA ARG A 34 -7.21 -6.83 8.43
C ARG A 34 -6.64 -6.39 9.79
N ALA A 35 -6.02 -7.30 10.54
CA ALA A 35 -5.37 -6.97 11.80
C ALA A 35 -4.20 -5.98 11.60
N MET A 36 -3.40 -6.17 10.55
CA MET A 36 -2.33 -5.23 10.19
C MET A 36 -2.87 -3.85 9.84
N LEU A 37 -3.86 -3.77 8.94
CA LEU A 37 -4.48 -2.52 8.46
C LEU A 37 -5.19 -1.73 9.58
N ASN A 38 -5.74 -2.43 10.57
CA ASN A 38 -6.38 -1.83 11.74
C ASN A 38 -5.37 -1.35 12.79
N SER A 39 -4.08 -1.68 12.66
CA SER A 39 -3.09 -1.15 13.59
C SER A 39 -2.91 0.37 13.38
N ALA A 40 -2.90 1.12 14.48
CA ALA A 40 -2.72 2.58 14.46
C ALA A 40 -1.39 3.05 13.86
N THR A 41 -0.47 2.12 13.53
CA THR A 41 0.91 2.42 13.12
C THR A 41 1.11 2.49 11.60
N LEU A 42 0.12 2.06 10.81
CA LEU A 42 0.18 2.08 9.36
C LEU A 42 -0.62 3.28 8.83
N PRO A 43 0.02 4.33 8.31
CA PRO A 43 -0.66 5.53 7.80
C PRO A 43 -1.07 5.40 6.33
N PHE A 44 -1.97 6.28 5.86
CA PHE A 44 -2.27 6.45 4.44
C PHE A 44 -1.64 7.73 3.89
N ARG A 45 -1.11 7.65 2.66
CA ARG A 45 -0.67 8.83 1.90
C ARG A 45 -1.78 9.26 0.96
N VAL A 46 -2.24 10.49 1.09
CA VAL A 46 -3.26 11.07 0.24
C VAL A 46 -2.60 11.77 -0.94
N PHE A 47 -2.87 11.28 -2.15
CA PHE A 47 -2.44 11.90 -3.42
C PHE A 47 -3.58 12.76 -3.96
N THR A 48 -3.58 14.05 -3.64
CA THR A 48 -4.68 14.93 -4.07
C THR A 48 -4.15 16.27 -4.55
N LYS A 49 -4.79 16.78 -5.61
CA LYS A 49 -4.63 18.15 -6.10
C LYS A 49 -5.45 19.15 -5.28
N TYR A 50 -6.36 18.64 -4.45
CA TYR A 50 -7.34 19.42 -3.69
C TYR A 50 -6.95 19.63 -2.21
N SER A 51 -5.86 19.01 -1.74
CA SER A 51 -5.19 19.48 -0.53
C SER A 51 -4.42 20.74 -0.88
N ARG A 52 -5.19 21.78 -1.22
CA ARG A 52 -4.65 23.11 -1.50
C ARG A 52 -3.81 23.51 -0.31
N MET A 53 -2.56 23.89 -0.58
CA MET A 53 -1.68 24.34 0.48
C MET A 53 -2.32 25.53 1.18
N ARG A 54 -1.97 25.73 2.45
CA ARG A 54 -2.36 26.96 3.15
C ARG A 54 -1.86 28.16 2.36
N GLU A 55 -2.63 29.25 2.36
CA GLU A 55 -2.34 30.42 1.53
C GLU A 55 -0.94 30.96 1.81
N GLU A 56 -0.56 31.00 3.10
CA GLU A 56 0.74 31.42 3.58
C GLU A 56 1.88 30.49 3.14
N GLU A 57 1.60 29.25 2.72
CA GLU A 57 2.59 28.27 2.25
C GLU A 57 2.56 28.08 0.72
N SER A 58 1.67 28.77 0.02
CA SER A 58 1.48 28.64 -1.44
C SER A 58 2.71 29.04 -2.26
N TYR A 59 3.70 29.70 -1.65
CA TYR A 59 4.98 30.00 -2.27
C TYR A 59 5.86 28.76 -2.46
N LEU A 60 5.63 27.69 -1.70
CA LEU A 60 6.40 26.46 -1.76
C LEU A 60 6.19 25.73 -3.08
N ARG A 61 7.22 24.99 -3.51
CA ARG A 61 7.17 24.12 -4.68
C ARG A 61 7.30 22.67 -4.26
N CYS A 62 6.53 21.80 -4.91
CA CYS A 62 6.72 20.37 -4.79
C CYS A 62 8.14 20.00 -5.25
N ALA A 63 8.89 19.29 -4.40
CA ALA A 63 10.27 18.88 -4.67
C ALA A 63 10.38 17.90 -5.86
N PHE A 64 9.27 17.26 -6.25
CA PHE A 64 9.27 16.22 -7.28
C PHE A 64 8.74 16.71 -8.62
N CYS A 65 7.58 17.37 -8.64
CA CYS A 65 6.93 17.82 -9.89
C CYS A 65 7.00 19.34 -10.12
N HIS A 66 7.57 20.08 -9.18
CA HIS A 66 7.80 21.53 -9.25
C HIS A 66 6.54 22.41 -9.35
N ALA A 67 5.34 21.82 -9.23
CA ALA A 67 4.09 22.57 -9.05
C ALA A 67 4.20 23.48 -7.82
N LYS A 68 3.82 24.74 -7.97
CA LYS A 68 3.92 25.77 -6.94
C LYS A 68 2.56 25.99 -6.28
N GLY A 69 2.50 25.88 -4.95
CA GLY A 69 1.29 26.15 -4.16
C GLY A 69 0.12 25.18 -4.35
N GLU A 70 0.23 24.19 -5.22
CA GLU A 70 -0.85 23.24 -5.51
C GLU A 70 -0.96 22.14 -4.45
N HIS A 71 0.17 21.63 -3.95
CA HIS A 71 0.22 20.53 -3.00
C HIS A 71 1.59 20.45 -2.29
N TYR A 72 1.61 19.88 -1.08
CA TYR A 72 2.85 19.51 -0.41
C TYR A 72 3.51 18.33 -1.11
N SER A 73 4.85 18.26 -1.07
CA SER A 73 5.63 17.19 -1.70
C SER A 73 5.17 15.77 -1.33
N ASP A 74 4.75 15.54 -0.07
CA ASP A 74 4.25 14.22 0.35
C ASP A 74 2.98 13.78 -0.42
N SER A 75 2.15 14.73 -0.84
CA SER A 75 0.89 14.51 -1.56
C SER A 75 1.03 14.58 -3.09
N CYS A 76 2.25 14.55 -3.64
CA CYS A 76 2.47 14.69 -5.07
C CYS A 76 1.69 13.65 -5.90
N PRO A 77 0.79 14.05 -6.80
CA PRO A 77 0.00 13.12 -7.62
C PRO A 77 0.78 12.56 -8.81
N LYS A 78 1.87 13.21 -9.22
CA LYS A 78 2.70 12.80 -10.36
C LYS A 78 3.70 11.70 -10.01
N PHE A 79 4.27 11.76 -8.81
CA PHE A 79 5.29 10.81 -8.33
C PHE A 79 4.78 10.13 -7.08
N ARG A 80 4.20 8.94 -7.27
CA ARG A 80 3.40 8.28 -6.25
C ARG A 80 4.20 7.29 -5.43
N THR A 81 5.27 6.73 -5.99
CA THR A 81 6.11 5.74 -5.30
C THR A 81 7.32 6.40 -4.62
N VAL A 82 7.81 5.81 -3.53
CA VAL A 82 9.01 6.25 -2.83
C VAL A 82 10.23 6.10 -3.73
N GLN A 83 10.26 5.05 -4.56
CA GLN A 83 11.35 4.83 -5.50
C GLN A 83 11.49 5.99 -6.50
N GLU A 84 10.40 6.37 -7.19
CA GLU A 84 10.39 7.52 -8.12
C GLU A 84 10.78 8.85 -7.45
N ARG A 85 10.48 8.98 -6.14
CA ARG A 85 10.80 10.16 -5.34
C ARG A 85 12.27 10.18 -4.94
N LYS A 86 12.83 9.04 -4.52
CA LYS A 86 14.25 8.88 -4.16
C LYS A 86 15.16 9.19 -5.34
N GLU A 87 14.77 8.79 -6.55
CA GLU A 87 15.50 9.08 -7.79
C GLU A 87 15.59 10.57 -8.13
N ARG A 88 14.69 11.40 -7.57
CA ARG A 88 14.61 12.83 -7.85
C ARG A 88 15.34 13.72 -6.87
N VAL A 89 15.77 13.20 -5.73
CA VAL A 89 16.34 14.01 -4.64
C VAL A 89 17.69 13.46 -4.23
N ARG A 90 18.62 14.35 -3.86
CA ARG A 90 19.94 13.94 -3.34
C ARG A 90 19.99 13.95 -1.81
N CYS A 91 19.17 14.79 -1.18
CA CYS A 91 19.05 14.88 0.26
C CYS A 91 17.73 14.26 0.74
N ARG A 92 17.83 13.21 1.55
CA ARG A 92 16.65 12.52 2.11
C ARG A 92 15.96 13.27 3.25
N PHE A 93 16.59 14.30 3.80
CA PHE A 93 16.07 15.07 4.94
C PHE A 93 15.27 16.30 4.50
N CYS A 94 15.70 16.99 3.45
CA CYS A 94 15.07 18.23 2.97
C CYS A 94 14.55 18.15 1.53
N LEU A 95 14.72 17.01 0.85
CA LEU A 95 14.31 16.78 -0.55
C LEU A 95 15.05 17.63 -1.59
N ASP A 96 16.17 18.27 -1.23
CA ASP A 96 16.97 19.06 -2.16
C ASP A 96 17.78 18.16 -3.12
N VAL A 97 18.06 18.69 -4.30
CA VAL A 97 18.83 18.06 -5.38
C VAL A 97 20.28 18.55 -5.42
N LEU A 98 20.58 19.66 -4.75
CA LEU A 98 21.89 20.32 -4.86
C LEU A 98 22.94 19.78 -3.90
N HIS A 99 22.53 19.08 -2.83
CA HIS A 99 23.45 18.57 -1.81
C HIS A 99 23.08 17.16 -1.35
N SER A 100 24.05 16.47 -0.78
CA SER A 100 23.86 15.13 -0.21
C SER A 100 23.32 15.20 1.21
N SER A 101 22.70 14.11 1.68
CA SER A 101 22.18 14.01 3.05
C SER A 101 23.23 14.26 4.15
N ARG A 102 24.53 14.03 3.87
CA ARG A 102 25.63 14.27 4.82
C ARG A 102 25.96 15.75 5.01
N GLN A 103 25.62 16.58 4.01
CA GLN A 103 25.87 18.02 4.01
C GLN A 103 24.60 18.82 4.37
N CYS A 104 23.53 18.12 4.74
CA CYS A 104 22.25 18.74 5.06
C CYS A 104 22.34 19.51 6.37
N LYS A 105 22.07 20.82 6.31
CA LYS A 105 22.00 21.70 7.48
C LYS A 105 20.61 21.77 8.10
N SER A 106 19.60 21.20 7.45
CA SER A 106 18.24 21.17 7.98
C SER A 106 18.19 20.33 9.26
N LYS A 107 17.50 20.85 10.28
CA LYS A 107 17.22 20.09 11.51
C LYS A 107 16.40 18.84 11.16
N PRO A 108 16.77 17.65 11.66
CA PRO A 108 15.97 16.44 11.48
C PRO A 108 14.55 16.67 11.99
N LYS A 109 13.55 16.33 11.18
CA LYS A 109 12.14 16.36 11.56
C LYS A 109 11.63 14.94 11.70
N MET A 110 10.78 14.70 12.70
CA MET A 110 10.13 13.41 12.85
C MET A 110 9.18 13.18 11.67
N CYS A 111 9.26 12.00 11.08
CA CYS A 111 8.33 11.58 10.06
C CYS A 111 6.91 11.49 10.65
N THR A 112 5.91 11.99 9.92
CA THR A 112 4.51 11.91 10.37
C THR A 112 3.91 10.51 10.19
N HIS A 113 4.59 9.67 9.39
CA HIS A 113 4.13 8.32 9.04
C HIS A 113 4.77 7.22 9.90
N CYS A 114 5.88 7.51 10.58
CA CYS A 114 6.58 6.54 11.43
C CYS A 114 7.44 7.25 12.50
N PRO A 115 7.80 6.59 13.60
CA PRO A 115 8.59 7.19 14.67
C PRO A 115 10.09 7.26 14.32
N SER A 116 10.44 7.88 13.20
CA SER A 116 11.81 8.02 12.71
C SER A 116 12.14 9.47 12.37
N TYR A 117 13.39 9.87 12.60
CA TYR A 117 13.96 11.17 12.20
C TYR A 117 14.87 11.04 10.97
N ASP A 118 14.96 9.84 10.39
CA ASP A 118 16.00 9.46 9.45
C ASP A 118 15.64 9.80 7.98
N HIS A 119 14.43 10.30 7.74
CA HIS A 119 13.97 10.65 6.40
C HIS A 119 12.89 11.72 6.45
N HIS A 120 12.74 12.43 5.33
CA HIS A 120 11.60 13.29 5.10
C HIS A 120 10.33 12.45 4.88
N THR A 121 9.19 12.87 5.44
CA THR A 121 7.88 12.18 5.35
C THR A 121 7.53 11.69 3.94
N ALA A 122 7.82 12.50 2.93
CA ALA A 122 7.60 12.18 1.51
C ALA A 122 8.34 10.95 0.99
N LEU A 123 9.38 10.49 1.70
CA LEU A 123 10.18 9.30 1.35
C LEU A 123 9.87 8.11 2.27
N CYS A 124 8.87 8.20 3.15
CA CYS A 124 8.46 7.09 4.00
C CYS A 124 7.74 6.01 3.18
N GLU A 125 8.11 4.74 3.39
CA GLU A 125 7.57 3.57 2.69
C GLU A 125 6.31 2.99 3.33
N ARG A 126 6.07 3.27 4.63
CA ARG A 126 4.89 2.75 5.35
C ARG A 126 3.54 3.02 4.67
N PRO A 127 3.28 4.21 4.11
CA PRO A 127 2.04 4.42 3.36
C PRO A 127 1.90 3.53 2.12
N GLU A 128 3.01 3.16 1.48
CA GLU A 128 3.00 2.26 0.33
C GLU A 128 2.84 0.80 0.74
N GLU A 129 3.49 0.38 1.84
CA GLU A 129 3.24 -0.93 2.45
C GLU A 129 1.77 -1.11 2.79
N ARG A 130 1.14 -0.08 3.40
CA ARG A 130 -0.30 -0.08 3.65
C ARG A 130 -1.11 -0.21 2.36
N GLY A 131 -0.73 0.52 1.30
CA GLY A 131 -1.38 0.42 0.00
C GLY A 131 -1.27 -0.97 -0.63
N LYS A 132 -0.13 -1.65 -0.47
CA LYS A 132 0.08 -3.04 -0.93
C LYS A 132 -0.81 -4.01 -0.16
N LEU A 133 -0.87 -3.89 1.17
CA LEU A 133 -1.75 -4.70 2.03
C LEU A 133 -3.22 -4.51 1.66
N GLN A 134 -3.66 -3.26 1.43
CA GLN A 134 -5.03 -2.98 1.02
C GLN A 134 -5.36 -3.64 -0.33
N LYS A 135 -4.44 -3.55 -1.30
CA LYS A 135 -4.62 -4.19 -2.60
C LYS A 135 -4.70 -5.72 -2.47
N GLU A 136 -3.82 -6.32 -1.67
CA GLU A 136 -3.84 -7.76 -1.39
C GLU A 136 -5.17 -8.19 -0.75
N TYR A 137 -5.65 -7.42 0.23
CA TYR A 137 -6.96 -7.65 0.86
C TYR A 137 -8.11 -7.61 -0.16
N ASP A 138 -8.13 -6.60 -1.02
CA ASP A 138 -9.19 -6.43 -2.03
C ASP A 138 -9.15 -7.57 -3.07
N ASP A 139 -7.95 -7.99 -3.49
CA ASP A 139 -7.74 -9.09 -4.43
C ASP A 139 -8.21 -10.43 -3.82
N LEU A 140 -7.79 -10.74 -2.60
CA LEU A 140 -8.19 -11.94 -1.87
C LEU A 140 -9.70 -11.95 -1.55
N SER A 141 -10.28 -10.79 -1.21
CA SER A 141 -11.72 -10.68 -0.95
C SER A 141 -12.53 -10.96 -2.21
N ARG A 142 -12.05 -10.53 -3.38
CA ARG A 142 -12.68 -10.87 -4.68
C ARG A 142 -12.55 -12.36 -4.99
N GLN A 143 -11.38 -12.95 -4.76
CA GLN A 143 -11.16 -14.38 -4.96
C GLN A 143 -12.07 -15.23 -4.06
N LEU A 144 -12.16 -14.89 -2.76
CA LEU A 144 -13.03 -15.58 -1.80
C LEU A 144 -14.50 -15.56 -2.24
N LYS A 145 -14.99 -14.40 -2.72
CA LYS A 145 -16.35 -14.28 -3.25
C LYS A 145 -16.60 -15.20 -4.45
N ALA A 146 -15.63 -15.30 -5.37
CA ALA A 146 -15.74 -16.20 -6.52
C ALA A 146 -15.79 -17.67 -6.09
N LEU A 147 -14.92 -18.08 -5.15
CA LEU A 147 -14.89 -19.46 -4.63
C LEU A 147 -16.19 -19.83 -3.89
N TYR A 148 -16.81 -18.88 -3.18
CA TYR A 148 -18.09 -19.12 -2.52
C TYR A 148 -19.25 -19.35 -3.51
N VAL A 149 -19.25 -18.64 -4.65
CA VAL A 149 -20.22 -18.90 -5.73
C VAL A 149 -20.01 -20.30 -6.29
N GLU A 150 -18.77 -20.66 -6.64
CA GLU A 150 -18.43 -22.00 -7.15
C GLU A 150 -18.75 -23.13 -6.17
N HIS A 151 -18.55 -22.92 -4.87
CA HIS A 151 -18.89 -23.92 -3.86
C HIS A 151 -20.40 -24.11 -3.70
N ASN A 152 -21.19 -23.04 -3.86
CA ASN A 152 -22.65 -23.08 -3.69
C ASN A 152 -23.40 -23.56 -4.95
N ASP A 153 -22.79 -23.46 -6.13
CA ASP A 153 -23.32 -23.95 -7.41
C ASP A 153 -23.01 -25.44 -7.70
N MET A 154 -22.30 -26.14 -6.79
CA MET A 154 -21.86 -27.55 -6.90
C MET A 154 -22.48 -28.53 -5.88
#